data_AF-A0A9X9F5Q1-F1
#
_entry.id   AF-A0A9X9F5Q1-F1
#
_cell.length_a   1.000
_cell.length_b   1.000
_cell.length_c   1.000
_cell.angle_alpha   90.00
_cell.angle_beta   90.00
_cell.angle_gamma   90.00
#
_symmetry.space_group_name_H-M   'P 1'
#
loop_
_entity.id
_entity.type
_entity.pdbx_description
1 polymer ?
#
loop_
_entity_poly.entity_id
_entity_poly.type
_entity_poly.pdbx_seq_one_letter_code
_entity_poly.pdbx_strand_id
1 'polypeptide(L)' 'YYFKQFGLGVPTGIDLPNEIIGQTRKVDSQPGFLLDFSIGQYDTYTPLQLAQYISTIANGGYRMQPQIVQEIREQSIKEE' A
#
# COMPACT_ATOMS: atom_id res chain seq x y z
N TYR A 1 -4.93 0.65 13.67
CA TYR A 1 -5.97 -0.26 13.12
C TYR A 1 -6.60 0.33 11.86
N TYR A 2 -7.21 1.52 11.92
CA TYR A 2 -7.89 2.14 10.77
C TYR A 2 -7.00 2.40 9.54
N PHE A 3 -5.82 3.01 9.69
CA PHE A 3 -4.93 3.31 8.56
C PHE A 3 -4.48 2.07 7.77
N LYS A 4 -4.36 0.91 8.43
CA LYS A 4 -4.02 -0.36 7.78
C LYS A 4 -5.09 -0.83 6.79
N GLN A 5 -6.36 -0.49 7.04
CA GLN A 5 -7.46 -0.85 6.13
C GLN A 5 -7.36 -0.12 4.79
N PHE A 6 -6.72 1.06 4.79
CA PHE A 6 -6.44 1.83 3.57
C PHE A 6 -5.07 1.51 2.94
N GLY A 7 -4.33 0.54 3.46
CA GLY A 7 -3.03 0.12 2.90
C GLY A 7 -1.80 0.80 3.51
N LEU A 8 -1.95 1.67 4.51
CA LEU A 8 -0.81 2.32 5.16
C LEU A 8 -0.19 1.41 6.24
N GLY A 9 1.12 1.19 6.16
CA GLY A 9 1.86 0.37 7.12
C GLY A 9 1.63 -1.14 6.95
N VAL A 10 1.11 -1.57 5.80
CA VAL A 10 0.96 -2.99 5.41
C VAL A 10 1.44 -3.18 3.97
N PRO A 11 1.83 -4.39 3.56
CA PRO A 11 2.17 -4.66 2.17
C PRO A 11 0.98 -4.35 1.25
N THR A 12 1.24 -3.66 0.14
CA THR A 12 0.26 -3.41 -0.92
C THR A 12 -0.03 -4.69 -1.70
N GLY A 13 0.93 -5.63 -1.75
CA GLY A 13 0.83 -6.87 -2.49
C GLY A 13 1.14 -6.71 -3.98
N ILE A 14 1.89 -5.67 -4.35
CA ILE A 14 2.34 -5.47 -5.74
C ILE A 14 3.12 -6.69 -6.24
N ASP A 15 3.02 -6.97 -7.54
CA ASP A 15 3.69 -8.03 -8.28
C ASP A 15 5.18 -7.75 -8.51
N LEU A 16 5.84 -7.06 -7.58
CA LEU A 16 7.27 -6.77 -7.59
C LEU A 16 7.96 -7.32 -6.34
N PRO A 17 9.22 -7.80 -6.46
CA PRO A 17 10.01 -8.18 -5.30
C PRO A 17 10.41 -6.94 -4.48
N ASN A 18 10.80 -7.18 -3.22
CA ASN A 18 11.38 -6.18 -2.31
C ASN A 18 10.43 -5.03 -1.89
N GLU A 19 9.14 -5.32 -1.74
CA GLU A 19 8.22 -4.38 -1.09
C GLU A 19 8.63 -4.11 0.37
N ILE A 20 8.65 -2.85 0.76
CA ILE A 20 8.82 -2.41 2.15
C ILE A 20 7.55 -1.72 2.63
N ILE A 21 7.24 -1.86 3.92
CA ILE A 21 6.01 -1.32 4.52
C ILE A 21 6.20 0.04 5.19
N GLY A 22 7.42 0.60 5.08
CA GLY A 22 7.87 1.73 5.88
C GLY A 22 8.25 1.33 7.31
N GLN A 23 8.37 2.31 8.21
CA GLN A 23 8.61 2.09 9.64
C GLN A 23 7.35 2.39 10.42
N THR A 24 6.76 1.35 11.00
CA THR A 24 5.69 1.48 12.00
C THR A 24 6.32 1.41 13.37
N ARG A 25 6.27 2.49 14.14
CA ARG A 25 6.79 2.49 15.51
C ARG A 25 5.81 1.76 16.44
N LYS A 26 6.32 1.13 17.50
CA LYS A 26 5.44 0.50 18.51
C LYS A 26 4.54 1.58 19.11
N VAL A 27 3.28 1.21 19.40
CA VAL A 27 2.34 2.10 20.08
C VAL A 27 2.95 2.48 21.41
N ASP A 28 3.46 3.70 21.46
CA ASP A 28 3.92 4.36 22.67
C ASP A 28 2.78 5.26 23.15
N SER A 29 2.47 5.17 24.44
CA SER A 29 1.38 5.89 25.08
C SER A 29 1.69 7.38 25.32
N GLN A 30 2.85 7.88 24.87
CA GLN A 30 3.15 9.32 24.92
C GLN A 30 2.20 10.13 24.01
N PRO A 31 1.46 11.12 24.56
CA PRO A 31 0.50 11.91 23.79
C PRO A 31 1.09 12.64 22.57
N GLY A 32 2.37 13.05 22.64
CA GLY A 32 3.04 13.73 21.53
C GLY A 32 3.10 12.88 20.26
N PHE A 33 3.37 11.58 20.41
CA PHE A 33 3.41 10.67 19.27
C PHE A 33 2.05 10.43 18.65
N LEU A 34 0.97 10.51 19.43
CA LEU A 34 -0.39 10.46 18.88
C LEU A 34 -0.67 11.69 17.98
N LEU A 35 -0.19 12.87 18.38
CA LEU A 35 -0.31 14.09 17.59
C LEU A 35 0.52 13.95 16.29
N ASP A 36 1.78 13.55 16.40
CA ASP A 36 2.66 13.31 15.24
C ASP A 36 2.05 12.26 14.29
N PHE A 37 1.45 11.21 14.83
CA PHE A 37 0.78 10.17 14.04
C PHE A 37 -0.44 10.71 13.29
N SER A 38 -1.25 11.55 13.94
CA SER A 38 -2.44 12.15 13.31
C SER A 38 -2.13 13.06 12.12
N ILE A 39 -0.94 13.68 12.11
CA ILE A 39 -0.48 14.58 11.04
C ILE A 39 0.52 13.90 10.08
N GLY A 40 0.77 12.60 10.25
CA GLY A 40 1.63 11.81 9.34
C GLY A 40 3.14 11.98 9.56
N GLN A 41 3.57 12.42 10.74
CA GLN A 41 5.00 12.60 11.08
C GLN A 41 5.60 11.47 11.92
N TYR A 42 4.78 10.51 12.38
CA TYR A 42 5.25 9.43 13.25
C TYR A 42 5.67 8.16 12.48
N ASP A 43 4.74 7.57 11.73
CA ASP A 43 4.99 6.40 10.89
C ASP A 43 5.39 6.83 9.47
N THR A 44 6.26 6.07 8.83
CA THR A 44 6.64 6.31 7.43
C THR A 44 5.94 5.32 6.51
N TYR A 45 5.62 5.79 5.30
CA TYR A 45 4.93 5.01 4.27
C TYR A 45 5.64 5.14 2.93
N THR A 46 5.47 4.15 2.06
CA THR A 46 5.98 4.24 0.69
C THR A 46 5.07 5.10 -0.19
N PRO A 47 5.60 5.71 -1.27
CA PRO A 47 4.75 6.39 -2.25
C PRO A 47 3.65 5.50 -2.82
N LEU A 48 3.91 4.19 -2.97
CA LEU A 48 2.93 3.21 -3.46
C LEU A 48 1.79 2.98 -2.46
N GLN A 49 2.08 2.92 -1.16
CA GLN A 49 1.05 2.85 -0.12
C GLN A 49 0.17 4.12 -0.12
N LEU A 50 0.75 5.30 -0.34
CA LEU A 50 -0.03 6.55 -0.47
C LEU A 50 -0.93 6.54 -1.72
N ALA A 51 -0.44 5.99 -2.83
CA ALA A 51 -1.25 5.81 -4.04
C ALA A 51 -2.42 4.83 -3.80
N GLN A 52 -2.19 3.71 -3.10
CA GLN A 52 -3.25 2.76 -2.75
C GLN A 52 -4.27 3.39 -1.77
N TYR A 53 -3.79 4.19 -0.82
CA TYR A 53 -4.64 4.93 0.13
C TYR A 53 -5.63 5.83 -0.61
N ILE A 54 -5.16 6.71 -1.50
CA ILE A 54 -6.05 7.62 -2.24
C ILE A 54 -6.94 6.87 -3.23
N SER A 55 -6.43 5.79 -3.84
CA SER A 55 -7.21 4.94 -4.75
C SER A 55 -8.36 4.23 -4.03
N THR A 56 -8.16 3.81 -2.79
CA THR A 56 -9.21 3.21 -1.96
C THR A 56 -10.34 4.20 -1.73
N ILE A 57 -10.02 5.47 -1.47
CA ILE A 57 -11.02 6.54 -1.31
C ILE A 57 -11.74 6.80 -2.63
N ALA A 58 -10.99 6.92 -3.74
CA ALA A 58 -11.56 7.16 -5.06
C ALA A 58 -12.47 6.00 -5.53
N ASN A 59 -12.13 4.76 -5.17
CA ASN A 59 -12.87 3.55 -5.52
C ASN A 59 -13.97 3.22 -4.50
N GLY A 60 -14.60 4.23 -3.89
CA GLY A 60 -15.76 4.04 -3.01
C GLY A 60 -15.48 3.24 -1.72
N GLY A 61 -14.23 3.21 -1.25
CA GLY A 61 -13.81 2.46 -0.07
C GLY A 61 -13.27 1.05 -0.37
N TYR A 62 -13.27 0.61 -1.62
CA TYR A 62 -12.73 -0.70 -2.00
C TYR A 62 -11.23 -0.63 -2.26
N ARG A 63 -10.44 -1.26 -1.37
CA ARG A 63 -9.00 -1.35 -1.51
C ARG A 63 -8.63 -2.42 -2.53
N MET A 64 -8.04 -2.01 -3.64
CA MET A 64 -7.55 -2.89 -4.71
C MET A 64 -6.06 -3.18 -4.53
N GLN A 65 -5.63 -4.39 -4.88
CA GLN A 65 -4.22 -4.74 -4.99
C GLN A 65 -3.64 -4.11 -6.28
N PRO A 66 -2.58 -3.29 -6.21
CA PRO A 66 -1.93 -2.76 -7.40
C PRO A 66 -1.21 -3.87 -8.16
N GLN A 67 -1.24 -3.80 -9.48
CA GLN A 67 -0.58 -4.73 -10.40
C GLN A 67 0.10 -3.95 -11.53
N ILE A 68 1.31 -4.35 -11.89
CA ILE A 68 2.04 -3.81 -13.04
C ILE A 68 1.84 -4.69 -14.26
N VAL A 69 1.86 -6.01 -14.09
CA VAL A 69 1.66 -6.97 -15.17
C VAL A 69 0.18 -7.05 -15.50
N GLN A 70 -0.17 -6.70 -16.73
CA GLN A 70 -1.55 -6.77 -17.23
C GLN A 70 -1.92 -8.16 -17.74
N GLU A 71 -1.02 -8.80 -18.47
CA GLU A 71 -1.25 -10.13 -19.06
C GLU A 71 0.08 -10.82 -19.42
N ILE A 72 0.05 -12.15 -19.47
CA ILE A 72 1.14 -12.99 -19.99
C ILE A 72 0.58 -13.72 -21.21
N ARG A 73 1.20 -13.52 -22.38
CA ARG A 73 0.76 -14.13 -23.64
C ARG A 73 1.68 -15.29 -24.01
N GLU A 74 1.08 -16.39 -24.45
CA GLU A 74 1.81 -17.52 -25.04
C GLU A 74 2.09 -17.29 -26.52
N GLN A 75 3.11 -17.96 -27.05
CA GLN A 75 3.42 -17.89 -28.47
C GLN A 75 2.32 -18.59 -29.28
N SER A 76 1.76 -17.88 -30.26
CA SER A 76 0.90 -18.49 -31.29
C SER A 76 1.78 -19.30 -32.23
N ILE A 77 1.68 -20.63 -32.17
CA ILE A 77 2.23 -21.50 -33.21
C ILE A 77 1.34 -21.32 -34.45
N LYS A 78 1.93 -20.94 -35.59
CA LYS A 78 1.24 -20.98 -36.88
C LYS A 78 1.45 -22.38 -37.45
N GLU A 79 0.37 -23.12 -37.65
CA GLU A 79 0.37 -24.32 -38.49
C GLU A 79 0.38 -23.85 -39.95
N GLU A 80 1.39 -24.27 -40.72
CA GLU A 80 1.49 -24.11 -42.19
C GLU A 80 0.60 -25.12 -42.93
#